data_AF-A0A2M8LT94-F1
#
_entry.id   AF-A0A2M8LT94-F1
#
_cell.length_a   1.000
_cell.length_b   1.000
_cell.length_c   1.000
_cell.angle_alpha   90.00
_cell.angle_beta   90.00
_cell.angle_gamma   90.00
#
_symmetry.space_group_name_H-M   'P 1'
#
loop_
_entity.id
_entity.type
_entity.pdbx_description
1 polymer ?
#
loop_
_entity_poly.entity_id
_entity_poly.type
_entity_poly.pdbx_seq_one_letter_code
_entity_poly.pdbx_strand_id
1 'polypeptide(L)'
;MGSRAFGLATPGSDTDRRGVYVAPTPLFWRLDKPPAQVDGPAPEQFSWELERLCELALRANPTVLECLHSPLVEHADEVGRELLALRGAFLSRHAYRTFAGYAGDQRRRLEAHRRERGEVRWKQAMHLVRLLLSCRGLLRTGELSVDAGAHRERLLAVRRGEVPWDEVTGWIARLHEETEAAAARTPLPAEPDRARVEDFLVRVRRAYV
;
A
#
# COMPACT_ATOMS: atom_id res chain seq x y z
N MET A 1 7.14 -6.37 4.53
CA MET A 1 6.78 -4.98 4.13
C MET A 1 7.93 -4.02 4.44
N GLY A 2 7.70 -2.71 4.31
CA GLY A 2 8.69 -1.69 4.64
C GLY A 2 9.82 -1.64 3.63
N SER A 3 10.99 -1.15 4.07
CA SER A 3 12.15 -0.91 3.21
C SER A 3 12.60 -2.15 2.42
N ARG A 4 12.41 -3.37 2.97
CA ARG A 4 12.71 -4.64 2.28
C ARG A 4 11.81 -4.87 1.06
N ALA A 5 10.50 -4.76 1.23
CA ALA A 5 9.55 -4.93 0.13
C ALA A 5 9.71 -3.85 -0.94
N PHE A 6 10.11 -2.64 -0.54
CA PHE A 6 10.28 -1.52 -1.45
C PHE A 6 11.62 -1.48 -2.18
N GLY A 7 12.50 -2.48 -2.00
CA GLY A 7 13.84 -2.43 -2.60
C GLY A 7 14.65 -1.24 -2.07
N LEU A 8 14.47 -0.87 -0.80
CA LEU A 8 15.13 0.26 -0.10
C LEU A 8 15.86 -0.18 1.19
N ALA A 9 15.98 -1.49 1.44
CA ALA A 9 16.65 -2.00 2.63
C ALA A 9 18.15 -1.65 2.63
N THR A 10 18.63 -1.36 3.83
CA THR A 10 20.03 -1.12 4.22
C THR A 10 20.41 -2.10 5.35
N PRO A 11 21.69 -2.21 5.75
CA PRO A 11 22.12 -3.17 6.78
C PRO A 11 21.37 -3.06 8.12
N GLY A 12 20.91 -1.86 8.50
CA GLY A 12 20.15 -1.63 9.74
C GLY A 12 18.62 -1.64 9.56
N SER A 13 18.10 -2.18 8.46
CA SER A 13 16.65 -2.19 8.22
C SER A 13 15.94 -3.28 9.03
N ASP A 14 14.90 -2.86 9.74
CA ASP A 14 13.91 -3.69 10.41
C ASP A 14 13.09 -4.54 9.41
N THR A 15 12.25 -5.42 9.96
CA THR A 15 11.39 -6.31 9.17
C THR A 15 9.94 -6.16 9.62
N ASP A 16 9.21 -5.29 8.93
CA ASP A 16 7.75 -5.20 9.03
C ASP A 16 7.09 -6.45 8.45
N ARG A 17 6.37 -7.21 9.27
CA ARG A 17 5.54 -8.34 8.83
C ARG A 17 4.08 -7.95 8.83
N ARG A 18 3.44 -8.18 7.69
CA ARG A 18 2.00 -7.96 7.52
C ARG A 18 1.36 -9.29 7.14
N GLY A 19 0.33 -9.67 7.87
CA GLY A 19 -0.39 -10.93 7.71
C GLY A 19 -1.86 -10.73 7.37
N VAL A 20 -2.50 -11.83 6.99
CA VAL A 20 -3.94 -11.93 6.79
C VAL A 20 -4.39 -13.19 7.52
N TYR A 21 -5.46 -13.11 8.29
CA TYR A 21 -6.04 -14.27 8.95
C TYR A 21 -7.54 -14.37 8.68
N VAL A 22 -8.06 -15.59 8.76
CA VAL A 22 -9.48 -15.87 8.65
C VAL A 22 -9.99 -16.20 10.05
N ALA A 23 -10.83 -15.34 10.61
CA ALA A 23 -11.52 -15.67 11.85
C ALA A 23 -12.58 -16.75 11.58
N PRO A 24 -12.79 -17.72 12.50
CA PRO A 24 -13.85 -18.73 12.36
C PRO A 24 -15.20 -18.06 12.12
N THR A 25 -15.90 -18.53 11.09
CA THR A 25 -17.15 -17.92 10.62
C THR A 25 -18.24 -17.83 11.71
N PRO A 26 -18.41 -18.81 12.62
CA PRO A 26 -19.40 -18.70 13.69
C PRO A 26 -19.18 -17.53 14.65
N LEU A 27 -17.96 -16.96 14.74
CA LEU A 27 -17.71 -15.77 15.54
C LEU A 27 -18.43 -14.54 15.00
N PHE A 28 -18.71 -14.48 13.70
CA PHE A 28 -19.46 -13.39 13.09
C PHE A 28 -20.96 -13.44 13.37
N TRP A 29 -21.49 -14.56 13.88
CA TRP A 29 -22.90 -14.66 14.29
C TRP A 29 -23.16 -14.07 15.68
N ARG A 30 -22.10 -13.79 16.45
CA ARG A 30 -22.19 -13.19 17.78
C ARG A 30 -22.40 -11.67 17.69
N LEU A 31 -22.85 -11.07 18.79
CA LEU A 31 -22.93 -9.60 18.93
C LEU A 31 -21.52 -9.00 18.86
N ASP A 32 -20.59 -9.55 19.64
CA ASP A 32 -19.17 -9.21 19.57
C ASP A 32 -18.54 -9.87 18.33
N LYS A 33 -18.08 -9.04 17.40
CA LYS A 33 -17.37 -9.51 16.21
C LYS A 33 -15.92 -9.84 16.54
N PRO A 34 -15.29 -10.78 15.81
CA PRO A 34 -13.84 -10.96 15.93
C PRO A 34 -13.13 -9.65 15.60
N PRO A 35 -11.91 -9.44 16.12
CA PRO A 35 -11.13 -8.26 15.80
C PRO A 35 -10.98 -8.12 14.28
N ALA A 36 -11.08 -6.90 13.76
CA ALA A 36 -10.87 -6.66 12.32
C ALA A 36 -9.36 -6.69 11.95
N GLN A 37 -8.49 -6.58 12.95
CA GLN A 37 -7.04 -6.58 12.84
C GLN A 37 -6.42 -6.88 14.21
N VAL A 38 -5.20 -7.41 14.22
CA VAL A 38 -4.44 -7.71 15.43
C VAL A 38 -2.99 -7.31 15.28
N ASP A 39 -2.39 -6.80 16.35
CA ASP A 39 -0.95 -6.61 16.49
C ASP A 39 -0.30 -7.86 17.11
N GLY A 40 0.96 -8.12 16.76
CA GLY A 40 1.74 -9.24 17.34
C GLY A 40 1.52 -10.59 16.64
N PRO A 41 1.97 -11.71 17.26
CA PRO A 41 2.53 -11.81 18.61
C PRO A 41 3.94 -11.24 18.81
N ALA A 42 4.73 -11.04 17.74
CA ALA A 42 6.06 -10.42 17.85
C ALA A 42 6.02 -8.91 17.50
N PRO A 43 7.04 -8.13 17.91
CA PRO A 43 7.20 -6.75 17.43
C PRO A 43 7.19 -6.67 15.89
N GLU A 44 6.69 -5.56 15.36
CA GLU A 44 6.57 -5.32 13.91
C GLU A 44 5.69 -6.33 13.15
N GLN A 45 4.84 -7.09 13.85
CA GLN A 45 3.81 -7.93 13.25
C GLN A 45 2.43 -7.29 13.38
N PHE A 46 1.69 -7.32 12.28
CA PHE A 46 0.32 -6.83 12.21
C PHE A 46 -0.43 -7.69 11.21
N SER A 47 -1.66 -8.08 11.53
CA SER A 47 -2.49 -8.85 10.61
C SER A 47 -3.90 -8.27 10.48
N TRP A 48 -4.42 -8.25 9.25
CA TRP A 48 -5.84 -7.95 9.01
C TRP A 48 -6.66 -9.24 9.03
N GLU A 49 -7.88 -9.15 9.53
CA GLU A 49 -8.90 -10.14 9.23
C GLU A 49 -9.24 -10.06 7.72
N LEU A 50 -9.52 -11.20 7.08
CA LEU A 50 -9.70 -11.31 5.63
C LEU A 50 -10.74 -10.34 5.06
N GLU A 51 -11.92 -10.24 5.68
CA GLU A 51 -12.99 -9.33 5.24
C GLU A 51 -12.53 -7.88 5.36
N ARG A 52 -11.86 -7.53 6.47
CA ARG A 52 -11.31 -6.19 6.65
C ARG A 52 -10.27 -5.85 5.59
N LEU A 53 -9.41 -6.80 5.24
CA LEU A 53 -8.45 -6.62 4.16
C LEU A 53 -9.15 -6.39 2.82
N CYS A 54 -10.15 -7.22 2.47
CA CYS A 54 -10.91 -7.07 1.24
C CYS A 54 -11.62 -5.71 1.17
N GLU A 55 -12.25 -5.26 2.25
CA GLU A 55 -12.88 -3.93 2.31
C GLU A 55 -11.89 -2.80 2.03
N LEU A 56 -10.71 -2.85 2.65
CA LEU A 56 -9.68 -1.82 2.49
C LEU A 56 -9.07 -1.85 1.09
N ALA A 57 -8.83 -3.05 0.55
CA ALA A 57 -8.31 -3.24 -0.80
C ALA A 57 -9.29 -2.73 -1.86
N LEU A 58 -10.60 -3.01 -1.72
CA LEU A 58 -11.64 -2.49 -2.61
C LEU A 58 -11.74 -0.95 -2.60
N ARG A 59 -11.34 -0.30 -1.49
CA ARG A 59 -11.23 1.17 -1.40
C ARG A 59 -9.87 1.72 -1.86
N ALA A 60 -9.06 0.87 -2.49
CA ALA A 60 -7.70 1.14 -2.93
C ALA A 60 -6.77 1.68 -1.82
N ASN A 61 -6.90 1.15 -0.59
CA ASN A 61 -6.02 1.54 0.52
C ASN A 61 -4.54 1.23 0.18
N PRO A 62 -3.63 2.22 0.18
CA PRO A 62 -2.26 2.01 -0.27
C PRO A 62 -1.51 0.95 0.52
N THR A 63 -1.63 0.95 1.86
CA THR A 63 -0.93 0.00 2.72
C THR A 63 -1.34 -1.45 2.41
N VAL A 64 -2.64 -1.69 2.22
CA VAL A 64 -3.16 -3.03 1.91
C VAL A 64 -2.79 -3.45 0.49
N LEU A 65 -2.94 -2.56 -0.49
CA LEU A 65 -2.58 -2.89 -1.88
C LEU A 65 -1.08 -3.16 -2.03
N GLU A 66 -0.22 -2.36 -1.40
CA GLU A 66 1.22 -2.59 -1.38
C GLU A 66 1.57 -3.91 -0.67
N CYS A 67 0.82 -4.30 0.35
CA CYS A 67 0.99 -5.60 1.00
C CYS A 67 0.65 -6.76 0.07
N LEU A 68 -0.50 -6.71 -0.62
CA LEU A 68 -0.94 -7.73 -1.57
C LEU A 68 -0.01 -7.88 -2.78
N HIS A 69 0.71 -6.82 -3.14
CA HIS A 69 1.64 -6.78 -4.27
C HIS A 69 3.12 -6.87 -3.84
N SER A 70 3.39 -7.14 -2.56
CA SER A 70 4.74 -7.40 -2.09
C SER A 70 5.31 -8.65 -2.76
N PRO A 71 6.53 -8.62 -3.34
CA PRO A 71 7.18 -9.81 -3.88
C PRO A 71 7.66 -10.76 -2.77
N LEU A 72 7.70 -10.28 -1.52
CA LEU A 72 8.17 -11.04 -0.37
C LEU A 72 6.98 -11.69 0.34
N VAL A 73 6.76 -12.98 0.08
CA VAL A 73 5.75 -13.82 0.75
C VAL A 73 6.48 -14.82 1.64
N GLU A 74 6.37 -14.67 2.95
CA GLU A 74 6.99 -15.61 3.92
C GLU A 74 6.20 -16.92 4.03
N HIS A 75 4.87 -16.85 4.00
CA HIS A 75 3.98 -17.99 4.07
C HIS A 75 2.66 -17.69 3.35
N ALA A 76 2.12 -18.70 2.67
CA ALA A 76 0.76 -18.68 2.13
C ALA A 76 0.21 -20.11 2.09
N ASP A 77 -0.92 -20.31 2.77
CA ASP A 77 -1.74 -21.51 2.63
C ASP A 77 -2.58 -21.45 1.33
N GLU A 78 -3.56 -22.34 1.18
CA GLU A 78 -4.40 -22.38 -0.01
C GLU A 78 -5.23 -21.09 -0.18
N VAL A 79 -5.84 -20.60 0.90
CA VAL A 79 -6.62 -19.35 0.90
C VAL A 79 -5.71 -18.16 0.59
N GLY A 80 -4.52 -18.10 1.18
CA GLY A 80 -3.54 -17.05 0.91
C GLY A 80 -3.08 -17.03 -0.54
N ARG A 81 -2.87 -18.19 -1.18
CA ARG A 81 -2.54 -18.28 -2.61
C ARG A 81 -3.68 -17.82 -3.50
N GLU A 82 -4.92 -18.19 -3.17
CA GLU A 82 -6.11 -17.72 -3.87
C GLU A 82 -6.26 -16.19 -3.76
N LEU A 83 -6.08 -15.62 -2.56
CA LEU A 83 -6.08 -14.17 -2.34
C LEU A 83 -4.99 -13.46 -3.18
N LEU A 84 -3.77 -14.01 -3.22
CA LEU A 84 -2.69 -13.45 -4.01
C LEU A 84 -2.95 -13.52 -5.52
N ALA A 85 -3.63 -14.56 -6.00
CA ALA A 85 -4.09 -14.67 -7.38
C ALA A 85 -5.23 -13.70 -7.70
N LEU A 86 -6.02 -13.32 -6.68
CA LEU A 86 -7.12 -12.37 -6.78
C LEU A 86 -6.67 -10.90 -6.75
N ARG A 87 -5.40 -10.60 -6.45
CA ARG A 87 -4.91 -9.22 -6.21
C ARG A 87 -5.28 -8.19 -7.29
N GLY A 88 -5.36 -8.60 -8.55
CA GLY A 88 -5.75 -7.74 -9.67
C GLY A 88 -7.22 -7.29 -9.62
N ALA A 89 -8.10 -8.06 -8.99
CA ALA A 89 -9.52 -7.73 -8.83
C ALA A 89 -9.75 -6.48 -7.96
N PHE A 90 -8.79 -6.12 -7.10
CA PHE A 90 -8.87 -4.93 -6.26
C PHE A 90 -8.41 -3.65 -6.97
N LEU A 91 -7.74 -3.76 -8.12
CA LEU A 91 -7.17 -2.60 -8.81
C LEU A 91 -8.22 -1.90 -9.66
N SER A 92 -8.33 -0.58 -9.49
CA SER A 92 -9.27 0.25 -10.24
C SER A 92 -8.79 1.70 -10.28
N ARG A 93 -9.51 2.55 -11.03
CA ARG A 93 -9.28 4.00 -11.06
C ARG A 93 -9.43 4.68 -9.69
N HIS A 94 -9.98 4.01 -8.69
CA HIS A 94 -10.00 4.51 -7.31
C HIS A 94 -8.61 4.74 -6.75
N ALA A 95 -7.60 3.97 -7.20
CA ALA A 95 -6.21 4.12 -6.79
C ALA A 95 -5.71 5.55 -6.99
N TYR A 96 -6.09 6.22 -8.08
CA TYR A 96 -5.72 7.63 -8.31
C TYR A 96 -6.20 8.51 -7.16
N ARG A 97 -7.50 8.45 -6.84
CA ARG A 97 -8.11 9.31 -5.80
C ARG A 97 -7.48 9.04 -4.44
N THR A 98 -7.33 7.78 -4.06
CA THR A 98 -6.82 7.41 -2.74
C THR A 98 -5.33 7.73 -2.59
N PHE A 99 -4.49 7.35 -3.56
CA PHE A 99 -3.05 7.59 -3.49
C PHE A 99 -2.72 9.09 -3.64
N ALA A 100 -3.34 9.80 -4.59
CA ALA A 100 -3.11 11.23 -4.77
C ALA A 100 -3.64 12.05 -3.59
N GLY A 101 -4.81 11.69 -3.04
CA GLY A 101 -5.35 12.32 -1.83
C GLY A 101 -4.43 12.14 -0.63
N TYR A 102 -3.99 10.91 -0.38
CA TYR A 102 -3.05 10.61 0.70
C TYR A 102 -1.71 11.34 0.51
N ALA A 103 -1.18 11.37 -0.71
CA ALA A 103 0.05 12.09 -1.04
C ALA A 103 -0.08 13.60 -0.78
N GLY A 104 -1.22 14.20 -1.15
CA GLY A 104 -1.52 15.60 -0.87
C GLY A 104 -1.56 15.92 0.62
N ASP A 105 -2.17 15.06 1.44
CA ASP A 105 -2.17 15.19 2.90
C ASP A 105 -0.76 15.09 3.49
N GLN A 106 0.03 14.11 3.06
CA GLN A 106 1.40 13.92 3.53
C GLN A 106 2.29 15.11 3.15
N ARG A 107 2.14 15.64 1.93
CA ARG A 107 2.88 16.83 1.48
C ARG A 107 2.59 18.04 2.38
N ARG A 108 1.30 18.33 2.63
CA ARG A 108 0.90 19.44 3.51
C ARG A 108 1.49 19.31 4.91
N ARG A 109 1.44 18.11 5.50
CA ARG A 109 2.03 17.84 6.83
C ARG A 109 3.53 18.02 6.85
N LEU A 110 4.22 17.58 5.80
CA LEU A 110 5.67 17.69 5.67
C LEU A 110 6.12 19.16 5.55
N GLU A 111 5.42 19.94 4.72
CA GLU A 111 5.68 21.37 4.54
C GLU A 111 5.36 22.19 5.81
N ALA A 112 4.25 21.89 6.48
CA ALA A 112 3.88 22.54 7.74
C ALA A 112 4.94 22.28 8.82
N HIS A 113 5.34 21.01 8.99
CA HIS A 113 6.37 20.64 9.95
C HIS A 113 7.69 21.37 9.70
N ARG A 114 8.13 21.47 8.44
CA ARG A 114 9.34 22.21 8.07
C ARG A 114 9.21 23.71 8.41
N ARG A 115 8.05 24.32 8.14
CA ARG A 115 7.80 25.73 8.48
C ARG A 115 7.82 25.99 9.98
N GLU A 116 7.25 25.08 10.77
CA GLU A 116 7.14 25.21 12.23
C GLU A 116 8.45 24.89 12.97
N ARG A 117 9.23 23.93 12.47
CA ARG A 117 10.37 23.36 13.19
C ARG A 117 11.72 23.63 12.52
N GLY A 118 11.74 24.17 11.30
CA GLY A 118 12.96 24.38 10.52
C GLY A 118 13.60 23.10 9.99
N GLU A 119 13.00 21.93 10.23
CA GLU A 119 13.59 20.62 9.96
C GLU A 119 12.79 19.84 8.89
N VAL A 120 13.49 19.09 8.06
CA VAL A 120 12.86 18.20 7.06
C VAL A 120 12.80 16.78 7.58
N ARG A 121 11.59 16.21 7.54
CA ARG A 121 11.33 14.80 7.81
C ARG A 121 11.68 13.93 6.58
N TRP A 122 12.97 13.73 6.36
CA TRP A 122 13.51 13.08 5.14
C TRP A 122 12.97 11.67 4.88
N LYS A 123 12.76 10.85 5.91
CA LYS A 123 12.15 9.51 5.78
C LYS A 123 10.74 9.62 5.21
N GLN A 124 9.92 10.55 5.71
CA GLN A 124 8.56 10.78 5.25
C GLN A 124 8.54 11.37 3.83
N ALA A 125 9.47 12.29 3.52
CA ALA A 125 9.63 12.84 2.17
C ALA A 125 9.93 11.73 1.14
N MET A 126 10.87 10.85 1.45
CA MET A 126 11.18 9.69 0.61
C MET A 126 9.96 8.78 0.41
N HIS A 127 9.22 8.46 1.49
CA HIS A 127 8.03 7.61 1.39
C HIS A 127 6.94 8.24 0.53
N LEU A 128 6.75 9.56 0.58
CA LEU A 128 5.81 10.29 -0.27
C LEU A 128 6.20 10.18 -1.76
N VAL A 129 7.46 10.42 -2.09
CA VAL A 129 7.96 10.28 -3.48
C VAL A 129 7.75 8.84 -3.97
N ARG A 130 8.13 7.84 -3.16
CA ARG A 130 7.93 6.42 -3.47
C ARG A 130 6.47 6.09 -3.74
N LEU A 131 5.55 6.54 -2.89
CA LEU A 131 4.12 6.30 -3.06
C LEU A 131 3.59 6.86 -4.37
N LEU A 132 4.01 8.08 -4.75
CA LEU A 132 3.64 8.69 -6.02
C LEU A 132 4.24 7.95 -7.22
N LEU A 133 5.47 7.44 -7.10
CA LEU A 133 6.07 6.58 -8.14
C LEU A 133 5.26 5.31 -8.37
N SER A 134 4.85 4.62 -7.29
CA SER A 134 3.99 3.43 -7.38
C SER A 134 2.62 3.76 -7.98
N CYS A 135 1.99 4.87 -7.57
CA CYS A 135 0.71 5.32 -8.14
C CYS A 135 0.82 5.59 -9.65
N ARG A 136 1.84 6.37 -10.06
CA ARG A 136 2.10 6.65 -11.47
C ARG A 136 2.35 5.38 -12.28
N GLY A 137 3.13 4.44 -11.74
CA GLY A 137 3.39 3.15 -12.36
C GLY A 137 2.08 2.37 -12.58
N LEU A 138 1.32 2.17 -11.51
CA LEU A 138 0.02 1.51 -11.53
C LEU A 138 -0.94 2.13 -12.55
N LEU A 139 -1.07 3.45 -12.58
CA LEU A 139 -1.96 4.12 -13.53
C LEU A 139 -1.49 4.00 -14.98
N ARG A 140 -0.20 3.85 -15.24
CA ARG A 140 0.36 3.71 -16.59
C ARG A 140 0.26 2.28 -17.12
N THR A 141 0.46 1.28 -16.26
CA THR A 141 0.60 -0.13 -16.67
C THR A 141 -0.60 -0.99 -16.31
N GLY A 142 -1.41 -0.59 -15.33
CA GLY A 142 -2.43 -1.44 -14.72
C GLY A 142 -1.88 -2.41 -13.66
N GLU A 143 -0.57 -2.39 -13.42
CA GLU A 143 0.12 -3.29 -12.50
C GLU A 143 0.75 -2.52 -11.34
N LEU A 144 0.45 -2.90 -10.10
CA LEU A 144 1.08 -2.29 -8.93
C LEU A 144 2.42 -2.98 -8.64
N SER A 145 3.50 -2.23 -8.82
CA SER A 145 4.83 -2.60 -8.34
C SER A 145 5.23 -1.74 -7.14
N VAL A 146 5.76 -2.40 -6.11
CA VAL A 146 6.22 -1.76 -4.87
C VAL A 146 7.73 -1.54 -4.84
N ASP A 147 8.48 -2.16 -5.74
CA ASP A 147 9.93 -2.05 -5.80
C ASP A 147 10.35 -0.67 -6.34
N ALA A 148 11.28 0.00 -5.66
CA ALA A 148 11.85 1.27 -6.08
C ALA A 148 12.61 1.20 -7.42
N GLY A 149 13.17 0.04 -7.76
CA GLY A 149 13.88 -0.23 -9.01
C GLY A 149 14.93 0.85 -9.32
N ALA A 150 14.83 1.42 -10.53
CA ALA A 150 15.72 2.49 -11.01
C ALA A 150 15.71 3.77 -10.14
N HIS A 151 14.72 3.95 -9.27
CA HIS A 151 14.63 5.10 -8.37
C HIS A 151 15.28 4.86 -7.00
N ARG A 152 15.78 3.64 -6.71
CA ARG A 152 16.36 3.28 -5.40
C ARG A 152 17.39 4.29 -4.91
N GLU A 153 18.45 4.54 -5.68
CA GLU A 153 19.56 5.40 -5.24
C GLU A 153 19.09 6.83 -4.96
N ARG A 154 18.24 7.38 -5.84
CA ARG A 154 17.69 8.72 -5.66
C ARG A 154 16.79 8.82 -4.43
N LEU A 155 15.97 7.80 -4.16
CA LEU A 155 15.14 7.73 -2.96
C LEU A 155 15.99 7.63 -1.69
N LEU A 156 17.09 6.87 -1.72
CA LEU A 156 18.03 6.78 -0.60
C LEU A 156 18.76 8.11 -0.36
N ALA A 157 19.14 8.84 -1.41
CA ALA A 157 19.70 10.19 -1.30
C ALA A 157 18.71 11.17 -0.65
N VAL A 158 17.41 11.11 -1.01
CA VAL A 158 16.37 11.88 -0.32
C VAL A 158 16.28 11.50 1.16
N ARG A 159 16.31 10.20 1.48
CA ARG A 159 16.26 9.72 2.87
C ARG A 159 17.44 10.21 3.70
N ARG A 160 18.63 10.35 3.11
CA ARG A 160 19.84 10.87 3.76
C ARG A 160 19.91 12.41 3.80
N GLY A 161 18.98 13.10 3.15
CA GLY A 161 18.96 14.57 3.08
C GLY A 161 20.03 15.15 2.14
N GLU A 162 20.53 14.35 1.20
CA GLU A 162 21.55 14.75 0.23
C GLU A 162 20.96 15.50 -0.98
N VAL A 163 19.65 15.41 -1.16
CA VAL A 163 18.92 16.11 -2.23
C VAL A 163 18.36 17.42 -1.67
N PRO A 164 18.60 18.58 -2.31
CA PRO A 164 18.04 19.85 -1.87
C PRO A 164 16.51 19.78 -1.75
N TRP A 165 15.97 20.43 -0.71
CA TRP A 165 14.53 20.39 -0.43
C TRP A 165 13.68 20.83 -1.64
N ASP A 166 14.10 21.87 -2.35
CA ASP A 166 13.38 22.40 -3.51
C ASP A 166 13.40 21.43 -4.71
N GLU A 167 14.44 20.61 -4.83
CA GLU A 167 14.45 19.52 -5.82
C GLU A 167 13.50 18.38 -5.43
N VAL A 168 13.38 18.08 -4.13
CA VAL A 168 12.43 17.06 -3.64
C VAL A 168 10.98 17.52 -3.87
N THR A 169 10.65 18.77 -3.55
CA THR A 169 9.31 19.31 -3.79
C THR A 169 9.00 19.44 -5.27
N GLY A 170 9.98 19.84 -6.10
CA GLY A 170 9.85 19.84 -7.56
C GLY A 170 9.62 18.43 -8.13
N TRP A 171 10.26 17.41 -7.57
CA TRP A 171 10.01 16.02 -7.96
C TRP A 171 8.60 15.55 -7.57
N ILE A 172 8.15 15.88 -6.36
CA ILE A 172 6.78 15.58 -5.89
C ILE A 172 5.74 16.23 -6.81
N ALA A 173 5.91 17.52 -7.13
CA ALA A 173 5.00 18.26 -8.02
C ALA A 173 4.91 17.60 -9.40
N ARG A 174 6.05 17.29 -10.01
CA ARG A 174 6.11 16.59 -11.30
C ARG A 174 5.42 15.22 -11.25
N LEU A 175 5.64 14.45 -10.19
CA LEU A 175 4.99 13.15 -10.05
C LEU A 175 3.47 13.27 -9.90
N HIS A 176 2.97 14.32 -9.24
CA HIS A 176 1.53 14.60 -9.20
C HIS A 176 0.97 14.85 -10.59
N GLU A 177 1.59 15.74 -11.37
CA GLU A 177 1.18 16.03 -12.75
C GLU A 177 1.21 14.78 -13.64
N GLU A 178 2.28 13.99 -13.56
CA GLU A 178 2.40 12.73 -14.31
C GLU A 178 1.34 11.71 -13.89
N THR A 179 0.99 11.65 -12.61
CA THR A 179 -0.04 10.76 -12.07
C THR A 179 -1.43 11.18 -12.56
N GLU A 180 -1.73 12.48 -12.55
CA GLU A 180 -2.97 13.04 -13.09
C GLU A 180 -3.11 12.77 -14.60
N ALA A 181 -2.04 13.02 -15.36
CA ALA A 181 -2.00 12.73 -16.79
C ALA A 181 -2.15 11.22 -17.09
N ALA A 182 -1.60 10.35 -16.25
CA ALA A 182 -1.76 8.90 -16.37
C ALA A 182 -3.19 8.46 -16.04
N ALA A 183 -3.85 9.06 -15.06
CA ALA A 183 -5.23 8.74 -14.68
C ALA A 183 -6.24 8.95 -15.82
N ALA A 184 -5.95 9.88 -16.73
CA ALA A 184 -6.78 10.14 -17.92
C ALA A 184 -6.69 9.04 -18.99
N ARG A 185 -5.60 8.26 -19.03
CA ARG A 185 -5.32 7.23 -20.06
C ARG A 185 -5.07 5.83 -19.47
N THR A 186 -5.45 5.63 -18.22
CA THR A 186 -5.14 4.40 -17.48
C THR A 186 -5.89 3.19 -18.04
N PRO A 187 -5.25 1.99 -18.09
CA PRO A 187 -5.93 0.76 -18.47
C PRO A 187 -6.81 0.19 -17.34
N LEU A 188 -6.75 0.76 -16.13
CA LEU A 188 -7.51 0.27 -14.99
C LEU A 188 -9.02 0.43 -15.19
N PRO A 189 -9.82 -0.54 -14.72
CA PRO A 189 -11.27 -0.44 -14.76
C PRO A 189 -11.76 0.70 -13.86
N ALA A 190 -12.95 1.23 -14.14
CA ALA A 190 -13.54 2.30 -13.34
C ALA A 190 -13.75 1.88 -11.88
N GLU A 191 -14.20 0.65 -11.68
CA GLU A 191 -14.51 0.04 -10.39
C GLU A 191 -13.70 -1.26 -10.20
N PRO A 192 -13.36 -1.64 -8.96
CA PRO A 192 -12.77 -2.96 -8.70
C PRO A 192 -13.80 -4.07 -8.95
N ASP A 193 -13.34 -5.29 -9.19
CA ASP A 193 -14.19 -6.46 -9.37
C ASP A 193 -14.70 -6.97 -8.01
N ARG A 194 -15.67 -6.23 -7.47
CA ARG A 194 -16.30 -6.53 -6.19
C ARG A 194 -16.96 -7.90 -6.18
N ALA A 195 -17.60 -8.29 -7.28
CA ALA A 195 -18.32 -9.56 -7.37
C ALA A 195 -17.37 -10.75 -7.16
N ARG A 196 -16.21 -10.73 -7.81
CA ARG A 196 -15.20 -11.78 -7.67
C ARG A 196 -14.57 -11.80 -6.26
N VAL A 197 -14.39 -10.63 -5.65
CA VAL A 197 -13.91 -10.51 -4.26
C VAL A 197 -14.92 -11.07 -3.26
N GLU A 198 -16.20 -10.75 -3.46
CA GLU A 198 -17.29 -11.21 -2.58
C GLU A 198 -17.51 -12.72 -2.71
N ASP A 199 -17.48 -13.26 -3.93
CA ASP A 199 -17.56 -14.69 -4.19
C ASP A 199 -16.41 -15.47 -3.52
N PHE A 200 -15.17 -14.97 -3.61
CA PHE A 200 -14.02 -15.50 -2.86
C PHE A 200 -14.26 -15.47 -1.34
N LEU A 201 -14.67 -14.32 -0.79
CA LEU A 201 -14.91 -14.18 0.64
C LEU A 201 -15.99 -15.16 1.13
N VAL A 202 -17.09 -15.30 0.39
CA VAL A 202 -18.18 -16.22 0.72
C VAL A 202 -17.72 -17.68 0.71
N ARG A 203 -16.92 -18.09 -0.29
CA ARG A 203 -16.33 -19.46 -0.31
C ARG A 203 -15.48 -19.72 0.92
N VAL A 204 -14.58 -18.79 1.26
CA VAL A 204 -13.72 -18.91 2.44
C VAL A 204 -14.58 -18.98 3.70
N ARG A 205 -15.57 -18.10 3.87
CA ARG A 205 -16.45 -18.14 5.04
C ARG A 205 -17.18 -19.48 5.19
N ARG A 206 -17.62 -20.11 4.09
CA ARG A 206 -18.27 -21.43 4.14
C ARG A 206 -17.32 -22.56 4.55
N ALA A 207 -16.03 -22.46 4.19
CA ALA A 207 -15.03 -23.45 4.55
C ALA A 207 -14.57 -23.37 6.01
N TYR A 208 -14.81 -22.24 6.69
CA TYR A 208 -14.40 -21.98 8.08
C TYR A 208 -15.59 -21.89 9.05
N VAL A 209 -16.70 -22.58 8.73
CA VAL A 209 -17.85 -22.77 9.63
C VAL A 209 -17.51 -23.73 10.76
#